data_AF-F7XTZ0-F1
#
_entry.id   AF-F7XTZ0-F1
#
_cell.length_a   1.000
_cell.length_b   1.000
_cell.length_c   1.000
_cell.angle_alpha   90.00
_cell.angle_beta   90.00
_cell.angle_gamma   90.00
#
_symmetry.space_group_name_H-M   'P 1'
#
loop_
_entity.id
_entity.type
_entity.pdbx_description
1 polymer ?
#
loop_
_entity_poly.entity_id
_entity_poly.type
_entity_poly.pdbx_seq_one_letter_code
_entity_poly.pdbx_strand_id
1 'polypeptide(L)' 'MLIGMKKEEVDLFLIASLKKGVEGKTNIALNTKAPLFIDRNNNIGMQYVLQNNLYSTQHLL' A
#
# COMPACT_ATOMS: atom_id res chain seq x y z
N MET A 1 10.94 -10.08 -8.20
CA MET A 1 11.08 -10.97 -7.04
C MET A 1 11.40 -10.08 -5.84
N LEU A 2 10.42 -9.82 -4.97
CA LEU A 2 10.71 -9.29 -3.64
C LEU A 2 11.49 -10.41 -2.93
N ILE A 3 12.64 -10.08 -2.36
CA ILE A 3 13.67 -11.05 -1.94
C ILE A 3 13.05 -12.23 -1.19
N GLY A 4 13.20 -13.45 -1.72
CA GLY A 4 12.84 -14.72 -1.05
C GLY A 4 11.35 -15.09 -0.98
N MET A 5 10.41 -14.21 -1.34
CA MET A 5 8.98 -14.49 -1.18
C MET A 5 8.34 -15.08 -2.44
N LYS A 6 7.58 -16.18 -2.30
CA LYS A 6 6.73 -16.73 -3.36
C LYS A 6 5.44 -15.92 -3.45
N LYS A 7 4.98 -15.64 -4.68
CA LYS A 7 3.85 -14.73 -4.94
C LYS A 7 2.54 -15.23 -4.31
N GLU A 8 2.34 -16.54 -4.20
CA GLU A 8 1.13 -17.14 -3.63
C GLU A 8 1.06 -17.05 -2.09
N GLU A 9 2.15 -16.70 -1.43
CA GLU A 9 2.30 -16.72 0.03
C GLU A 9 2.37 -15.31 0.66
N VAL A 10 2.12 -14.27 -0.16
CA VAL A 10 2.26 -12.87 0.23
C VAL A 10 0.92 -12.16 0.18
N ASP A 11 0.52 -11.57 1.31
CA ASP A 11 -0.57 -10.61 1.33
C ASP A 11 -0.09 -9.22 0.92
N LEU A 12 -0.98 -8.46 0.27
CA LEU A 12 -0.77 -7.06 -0.05
C LEU A 12 -1.75 -6.19 0.75
N PHE A 13 -1.22 -5.19 1.44
CA PHE A 13 -2.00 -4.16 2.12
C PHE A 13 -1.61 -2.77 1.62
N LEU A 14 -2.58 -1.86 1.65
CA LEU A 14 -2.37 -0.44 1.36
C LEU A 14 -2.65 0.37 2.62
N ILE A 15 -1.85 1.41 2.85
CA ILE A 15 -2.08 2.35 3.94
C ILE A 15 -3.14 3.35 3.50
N ALA A 16 -4.22 3.43 4.27
CA ALA A 16 -5.26 4.43 4.10
C ALA A 16 -5.00 5.64 5.00
N SER A 17 -5.32 6.83 4.50
CA SER A 17 -5.26 8.09 5.24
C SER A 17 -6.58 8.85 5.05
N LEU A 18 -7.01 9.54 6.10
CA LEU A 18 -8.17 10.41 6.04
C LEU A 18 -7.72 11.81 5.65
N LYS A 19 -8.40 12.40 4.66
CA LYS A 19 -8.22 13.79 4.27
C LYS A 19 -9.49 14.57 4.52
N LYS A 20 -9.35 15.73 5.15
CA LYS A 20 -10.41 16.73 5.12
C LYS A 20 -10.57 17.22 3.69
N GLY A 21 -11.72 16.92 3.11
CA GLY A 21 -12.18 17.48 1.85
C GLY A 21 -12.79 18.87 2.04
N VAL A 22 -13.16 19.49 0.94
CA VAL A 22 -13.92 20.75 0.92
C VAL A 22 -15.33 20.46 1.48
N GLU A 23 -15.92 21.42 2.20
CA GLU A 23 -17.26 21.30 2.81
C GLU A 23 -17.39 20.28 3.96
N GLY A 24 -16.28 19.92 4.62
CA GLY A 24 -16.32 19.05 5.81
C GLY A 24 -16.53 17.57 5.51
N LYS A 25 -16.55 17.16 4.23
CA LYS A 25 -16.52 15.75 3.84
C LYS A 25 -15.15 15.16 4.10
N THR A 26 -15.09 13.98 4.69
CA THR A 26 -13.84 13.22 4.88
C THR A 26 -13.64 12.30 3.69
N ASN A 27 -12.53 12.48 2.98
CA ASN A 27 -12.13 11.62 1.89
C ASN A 27 -11.13 10.56 2.40
N ILE A 28 -11.18 9.36 1.84
CA ILE A 28 -10.19 8.32 2.10
C ILE A 28 -9.19 8.34 0.94
N ALA A 29 -7.89 8.40 1.27
CA ALA A 29 -6.81 8.32 0.31
C ALA A 29 -5.94 7.09 0.61
N LEU A 30 -5.68 6.27 -0.39
CA LEU A 30 -4.80 5.11 -0.32
C LEU A 30 -3.40 5.45 -0.85
N ASN A 31 -2.37 4.97 -0.17
CA ASN A 31 -1.00 4.98 -0.69
C ASN A 31 -0.76 3.74 -1.56
N THR A 32 -1.00 3.87 -2.86
CA THR A 32 -0.75 2.80 -3.85
C THR A 32 0.71 2.72 -4.28
N LYS A 33 1.52 3.76 -4.00
CA LYS A 33 2.96 3.83 -4.31
C LYS A 33 3.80 2.94 -3.40
N ALA A 34 3.38 2.72 -2.15
CA ALA A 34 4.16 1.99 -1.15
C ALA A 34 3.34 0.88 -0.45
N PRO A 35 2.97 -0.19 -1.18
CA PRO A 35 2.28 -1.34 -0.58
C PRO A 35 3.12 -2.01 0.51
N LEU A 36 2.40 -2.57 1.46
CA LEU A 36 2.94 -3.49 2.47
C LEU A 36 2.77 -4.92 1.94
N PHE A 37 3.87 -5.65 1.91
CA PHE A 37 3.91 -7.07 1.61
C PHE A 37 4.13 -7.83 2.91
N ILE A 38 3.27 -8.79 3.22
CA ILE A 38 3.39 -9.63 4.42
C ILE A 38 3.49 -11.10 3.98
N ASP A 39 4.61 -11.72 4.32
CA ASP A 39 4.79 -13.17 4.25
C ASP A 39 4.36 -13.76 5.60
N ARG A 40 3.18 -14.38 5.61
CA ARG A 40 2.60 -14.97 6.84
C ARG A 40 3.39 -16.18 7.34
N ASN A 41 4.01 -16.93 6.43
CA ASN A 41 4.71 -18.18 6.78
C ASN A 41 6.01 -17.87 7.53
N ASN A 42 6.69 -16.81 7.12
CA ASN A 42 7.97 -16.40 7.69
C ASN A 42 7.83 -15.27 8.74
N ASN A 43 6.62 -14.74 8.97
CA ASN A 43 6.36 -13.59 9.84
C ASN A 43 7.21 -12.36 9.47
N ILE A 44 7.40 -12.12 8.18
CA ILE A 44 8.18 -10.99 7.66
C ILE A 44 7.24 -10.02 6.95
N GLY A 45 7.38 -8.74 7.26
CA GLY A 45 6.69 -7.64 6.59
C GLY A 45 7.69 -6.68 5.96
N MET A 46 7.38 -6.18 4.77
CA MET A 46 8.17 -5.14 4.09
C MET A 46 7.26 -4.12 3.41
N GLN A 47 7.55 -2.84 3.61
CA GLN A 47 6.99 -1.78 2.79
C GLN A 47 7.92 -1.50 1.61
N TYR A 48 7.41 -1.56 0.39
CA TYR A 48 8.22 -1.34 -0.80
C TYR A 48 7.69 -0.18 -1.64
N VAL A 49 8.56 0.79 -1.93
CA VAL A 49 8.20 1.95 -2.75
C VAL A 49 8.39 1.62 -4.22
N LEU A 50 7.29 1.59 -4.97
CA LEU A 50 7.28 1.37 -6.41
C LEU A 50 7.86 2.59 -7.13
N GLN A 51 8.93 2.38 -7.91
CA GLN A 51 9.65 3.47 -8.57
C GLN A 51 8.92 4.04 -9.80
N ASN A 52 8.00 3.31 -10.41
CA ASN A 52 7.26 3.80 -11.57
C ASN A 52 6.23 4.88 -11.17
N ASN A 53 5.81 5.70 -12.13
CA ASN A 53 4.89 6.82 -11.89
C ASN A 53 3.40 6.46 -12.12
N LEU A 54 3.07 5.18 -12.25
CA LEU A 54 1.69 4.73 -12.42
C LEU A 54 0.89 4.78 -11.11
N TYR A 55 1.58 4.78 -9.97
CA TYR A 55 0.99 4.76 -8.64
C TYR A 55 1.20 6.08 -7.90
N SER A 56 0.31 6.37 -6.96
CA SER A 56 0.27 7.61 -6.19
C SER A 56 0.34 7.33 -4.70
N THR A 57 0.95 8.22 -3.94
CA THR A 57 0.87 8.18 -2.47
C THR A 57 -0.52 8.57 -1.96
N GLN A 58 -1.34 9.17 -2.82
CA GLN A 58 -2.68 9.65 -2.51
C GLN A 58 -3.61 9.33 -3.68
N HIS A 59 -4.12 8.11 -3.70
CA HIS A 59 -5.22 7.71 -4.58
C HIS A 59 -6.54 7.85 -3.82
N LEU A 60 -7.41 8.75 -4.25
CA LEU A 60 -8.71 8.97 -3.60
C LEU A 60 -9.66 7.81 -3.94
N LEU A 61 -10.38 7.31 -2.93
CA LEU A 61 -11.50 6.36 -3.10
C LEU A 61 -12.81 7.08 -3.42
#